data_AF-A0A5C3M5R3-F1
#
_entry.id   AF-A0A5C3M5R3-F1
#
_cell.length_a   1.000
_cell.length_b   1.000
_cell.length_c   1.000
_cell.angle_alpha   90.00
_cell.angle_beta   90.00
_cell.angle_gamma   90.00
#
_symmetry.space_group_name_H-M   'P 1'
#
loop_
_entity.id
_entity.type
_entity.pdbx_description
1 polymer ?
#
loop_
_entity_poly.entity_id
_entity_poly.type
_entity_poly.pdbx_seq_one_letter_code
_entity_poly.pdbx_strand_id
1 'polypeptide(L)'
;MFARFASVSRLHVSSFSGRLYATKTHRLPKVEEAGADFRPPWVYVTSRLLSFTVIPAVAFYAIFFYDFGDHDHVFQPARRWAVAQKAAFFTLSPAEERILKVNEPDLDVSTSSSETSSKV
;
A
#
# COMPACT_ATOMS: atom_id res chain seq x y z
N MET A 1 45.45 19.00 -39.61
CA MET A 1 45.25 18.67 -38.19
C MET A 1 44.20 17.58 -38.11
N PHE A 2 44.52 16.50 -37.39
CA PHE A 2 43.87 15.20 -37.45
C PHE A 2 42.51 15.12 -36.73
N ALA A 3 41.73 14.18 -37.23
CA ALA A 3 40.43 13.65 -36.80
C ALA A 3 40.19 13.53 -35.28
N ARG A 4 38.90 13.50 -34.89
CA ARG A 4 38.36 12.34 -34.16
C ARG A 4 36.83 12.26 -34.18
N PHE A 5 36.36 11.27 -34.93
CA PHE A 5 35.02 10.70 -34.89
C PHE A 5 34.62 10.34 -33.44
N ALA A 6 33.51 10.87 -32.97
CA ALA A 6 32.85 10.35 -31.78
C ALA A 6 32.06 9.09 -32.17
N SER A 7 32.55 7.95 -31.67
CA SER A 7 32.03 6.61 -31.87
C SER A 7 30.60 6.48 -31.35
N VAL A 8 29.65 6.24 -32.26
CA VAL A 8 28.29 5.79 -31.92
C VAL A 8 28.40 4.36 -31.40
N SER A 9 28.37 4.21 -30.08
CA SER A 9 28.41 2.91 -29.43
C SER A 9 27.04 2.25 -29.54
N ARG A 10 26.98 1.31 -30.49
CA ARG A 10 25.88 0.40 -30.79
C ARG A 10 25.49 -0.38 -29.52
N LEU A 11 24.37 -0.02 -28.90
CA LEU A 11 23.81 -0.80 -27.79
C LEU A 11 23.35 -2.16 -28.32
N HIS A 12 24.09 -3.19 -27.97
CA HIS A 12 23.76 -4.58 -28.26
C HIS A 12 22.67 -4.99 -27.26
N VAL A 13 21.41 -5.02 -27.71
CA VAL A 13 20.32 -5.66 -26.97
C VAL A 13 20.59 -7.16 -27.00
N SER A 14 21.24 -7.66 -25.96
CA SER A 14 21.28 -9.09 -25.70
C SER A 14 19.86 -9.52 -25.35
N SER A 15 19.23 -10.21 -26.30
CA SER A 15 17.97 -10.94 -26.07
C SER A 15 18.15 -11.81 -24.83
N PHE A 16 17.55 -11.39 -23.72
CA PHE A 16 17.44 -12.18 -22.51
C PHE A 16 16.38 -13.26 -22.79
N SER A 17 16.76 -14.26 -23.58
CA SER A 17 16.01 -15.51 -23.70
C SER A 17 16.17 -16.22 -22.36
N GLY A 18 15.32 -15.82 -21.41
CA GLY A 18 15.19 -16.47 -20.12
C GLY A 18 14.94 -17.94 -20.38
N ARG A 19 15.91 -18.77 -20.00
CA ARG A 19 15.68 -20.22 -19.90
C ARG A 19 14.59 -20.39 -18.86
N LEU A 20 13.36 -20.63 -19.31
CA LEU A 20 12.33 -21.17 -18.45
C LEU A 20 12.85 -22.54 -18.03
N TYR A 21 13.45 -22.59 -16.84
CA TYR A 21 13.67 -23.84 -16.14
C TYR A 21 12.27 -24.40 -15.89
N ALA A 22 11.80 -25.22 -16.81
CA ALA A 22 10.69 -26.11 -16.58
C ALA A 22 11.14 -27.05 -15.46
N THR A 23 10.89 -26.62 -14.22
CA THR A 23 10.98 -27.52 -13.09
C THR A 23 10.01 -28.64 -13.41
N LYS A 24 10.53 -29.87 -13.51
CA LYS A 24 9.68 -31.06 -13.49
C LYS A 24 8.84 -30.94 -12.24
N THR A 25 7.58 -30.54 -12.39
CA THR A 25 6.63 -30.61 -11.30
C THR A 25 6.56 -32.08 -10.97
N HIS A 26 7.07 -32.46 -9.79
CA HIS A 26 6.85 -33.79 -9.27
C HIS A 26 5.33 -33.95 -9.25
N ARG A 27 4.77 -34.82 -10.10
CA ARG A 27 3.35 -35.17 -10.01
C ARG A 27 3.16 -35.61 -8.58
N LEU A 28 2.40 -34.82 -7.82
CA LEU A 28 1.98 -35.23 -6.49
C LEU A 28 1.34 -36.61 -6.66
N PRO A 29 1.69 -37.60 -5.82
CA PRO A 29 1.06 -38.90 -5.89
C PRO A 29 -0.45 -38.65 -5.86
N LYS A 30 -1.16 -39.19 -6.87
CA LYS A 30 -2.62 -39.21 -6.87
C LYS A 30 -2.97 -39.96 -5.59
N VAL A 31 -3.49 -39.24 -4.60
CA VAL A 31 -3.94 -39.81 -3.33
C VAL A 31 -5.17 -40.65 -3.68
N GLU A 32 -4.94 -41.85 -4.19
CA GLU A 32 -5.95 -42.89 -4.17
C GLU A 32 -5.91 -43.50 -2.76
N GLU A 33 -7.08 -43.46 -2.11
CA GLU A 33 -7.42 -44.29 -0.95
C GLU A 33 -6.75 -43.93 0.39
N ALA A 34 -6.99 -42.72 0.89
CA ALA A 34 -6.99 -42.46 2.34
C ALA A 34 -8.40 -42.08 2.81
N GLY A 35 -9.37 -42.97 2.57
CA GLY A 35 -10.77 -42.83 3.00
C GLY A 35 -11.51 -41.74 2.22
N ALA A 36 -12.57 -42.11 1.51
CA ALA A 36 -13.44 -41.15 0.82
C ALA A 36 -13.77 -39.98 1.76
N ASP A 37 -13.21 -38.82 1.45
CA ASP A 37 -13.34 -37.63 2.28
C ASP A 37 -14.83 -37.26 2.38
N PHE A 38 -15.39 -37.42 3.57
CA PHE A 38 -16.83 -37.32 3.86
C PHE A 38 -17.34 -35.88 3.90
N ARG A 39 -16.46 -34.90 3.65
CA ARG A 39 -16.81 -33.50 3.72
C ARG A 39 -17.49 -33.07 2.42
N PRO A 40 -18.67 -32.45 2.50
CA PRO A 40 -19.32 -31.87 1.33
C PRO A 40 -18.37 -30.91 0.59
N PRO A 41 -18.39 -30.88 -0.76
CA PRO A 41 -17.47 -30.06 -1.56
C PRO A 41 -17.44 -28.57 -1.19
N TRP A 42 -18.55 -28.05 -0.65
CA TRP A 42 -18.66 -26.65 -0.23
C TRP A 42 -17.75 -26.30 0.94
N VAL A 43 -17.41 -27.25 1.82
CA VAL A 43 -16.53 -27.02 2.98
C VAL A 43 -15.13 -26.60 2.54
N TYR A 44 -14.63 -27.21 1.46
CA TYR A 44 -13.33 -26.83 0.89
C TYR A 44 -13.36 -25.43 0.31
N VAL A 45 -14.42 -25.10 -0.42
CA VAL A 45 -14.60 -23.77 -1.01
C VAL A 45 -14.71 -22.71 0.08
N THR A 46 -15.48 -22.95 1.14
CA THR A 46 -15.61 -22.00 2.25
C THR A 46 -14.33 -21.87 3.04
N SER A 47 -13.61 -22.97 3.32
CA SER A 47 -12.32 -22.91 3.99
C SER A 47 -11.29 -22.13 3.17
N ARG A 48 -11.27 -22.37 1.85
CA ARG A 48 -10.43 -21.62 0.91
C ARG A 48 -10.79 -20.14 0.91
N LEU A 49 -12.07 -19.81 0.77
CA LEU A 49 -12.57 -18.44 0.75
C LEU A 49 -12.27 -17.73 2.07
N LEU A 50 -12.55 -18.38 3.20
CA LEU A 50 -12.30 -17.85 4.54
C LEU A 50 -10.81 -17.57 4.74
N SER A 51 -9.93 -18.46 4.31
CA SER A 51 -8.48 -18.20 4.38
C SER A 51 -8.09 -16.99 3.52
N PHE A 52 -8.64 -16.91 2.30
CA PHE A 52 -8.38 -15.80 1.39
C PHE A 52 -8.99 -14.47 1.82
N THR A 53 -10.03 -14.46 2.67
CA THR A 53 -10.66 -13.23 3.15
C THR A 53 -10.14 -12.82 4.53
N VAL A 54 -9.97 -13.76 5.45
CA VAL A 54 -9.54 -13.49 6.84
C VAL A 54 -8.11 -12.97 6.87
N ILE A 55 -7.18 -13.59 6.14
CA ILE A 55 -5.77 -13.18 6.15
C ILE A 55 -5.62 -11.71 5.71
N PRO A 56 -6.14 -11.27 4.54
CA PRO A 56 -6.05 -9.87 4.18
C PRO A 56 -6.89 -8.99 5.11
N ALA A 57 -8.08 -9.41 5.56
CA ALA A 57 -8.89 -8.60 6.48
C ALA A 57 -8.15 -8.27 7.78
N VAL A 58 -7.43 -9.24 8.37
CA VAL A 58 -6.61 -9.03 9.55
C VAL A 58 -5.44 -8.09 9.25
N ALA A 59 -4.80 -8.22 8.09
CA ALA A 59 -3.73 -7.30 7.68
C ALA A 59 -4.26 -5.86 7.50
N PHE A 60 -5.42 -5.68 6.88
CA PHE A 60 -6.08 -4.38 6.75
C PHE A 60 -6.43 -3.80 8.13
N TYR A 61 -7.01 -4.61 9.02
CA TYR A 61 -7.33 -4.17 10.38
C TYR A 61 -6.07 -3.73 11.13
N ALA A 62 -4.99 -4.51 11.03
CA ALA A 62 -3.70 -4.18 11.63
C ALA A 62 -3.16 -2.83 11.12
N ILE A 63 -3.20 -2.58 9.81
CA ILE A 63 -2.62 -1.36 9.21
C ILE A 63 -3.43 -0.11 9.58
N PHE A 64 -4.76 -0.19 9.56
CA PHE A 64 -5.62 1.00 9.59
C PHE A 64 -6.31 1.26 10.93
N PHE A 65 -6.63 0.23 11.68
CA PHE A 65 -7.49 0.32 12.88
C PHE A 65 -6.77 -0.08 14.16
N TYR A 66 -5.88 -1.06 14.11
CA TYR A 66 -5.15 -1.49 15.28
C TYR A 66 -4.06 -0.48 15.64
N ASP A 67 -4.12 0.03 16.87
CA ASP A 67 -3.11 0.96 17.38
C ASP A 67 -2.03 0.18 18.13
N PHE A 68 -0.82 0.14 17.57
CA PHE A 68 0.31 -0.59 18.14
C PHE A 68 1.01 0.17 19.29
N GLY A 69 0.49 1.33 19.70
CA GLY A 69 1.06 2.20 20.72
C GLY A 69 2.24 3.03 20.21
N ASP A 70 3.01 3.62 21.14
CA ASP A 70 4.14 4.53 20.87
C ASP A 70 5.42 3.84 20.33
N HIS A 71 5.32 2.58 19.94
CA HIS A 71 6.45 1.81 19.43
C HIS A 71 6.56 1.99 17.91
N ASP A 72 7.80 2.07 17.39
CA ASP A 72 8.01 2.12 15.94
C ASP A 72 7.53 0.81 15.31
N HIS A 73 6.43 0.88 14.57
CA HIS A 73 5.77 -0.28 13.99
C HIS A 73 5.92 -0.27 12.46
N VAL A 74 6.08 -1.45 11.87
CA VAL A 74 6.33 -1.62 10.41
C VAL A 74 5.26 -0.98 9.53
N PHE A 75 4.06 -0.75 10.05
CA PHE A 75 2.96 -0.10 9.32
C PHE A 75 2.90 1.43 9.49
N GLN A 76 3.78 2.05 10.27
CA GLN A 76 3.84 3.52 10.41
C GLN A 76 4.07 4.25 9.08
N PRO A 77 4.99 3.81 8.18
CA PRO A 77 5.13 4.43 6.86
C PRO A 77 3.86 4.30 6.01
N ALA A 78 3.19 3.15 6.05
CA ALA A 78 1.94 2.93 5.34
C ALA A 78 0.80 3.81 5.89
N ARG A 79 0.73 3.98 7.21
CA ARG A 79 -0.24 4.86 7.88
C ARG A 79 -0.03 6.32 7.49
N ARG A 80 1.23 6.80 7.43
CA ARG A 80 1.57 8.15 6.97
C ARG A 80 1.18 8.37 5.51
N TRP A 81 1.45 7.40 4.63
CA TRP A 81 0.99 7.46 3.24
C TRP A 81 -0.53 7.54 3.15
N ALA A 82 -1.25 6.69 3.89
CA ALA A 82 -2.71 6.69 3.89
C ALA A 82 -3.32 7.99 4.43
N VAL A 83 -2.71 8.60 5.45
CA VAL A 83 -3.10 9.93 5.94
C VAL A 83 -2.85 10.99 4.89
N ALA A 84 -1.71 10.96 4.19
CA ALA A 84 -1.43 11.88 3.10
C ALA A 84 -2.41 11.71 1.92
N GLN A 85 -2.81 10.47 1.59
CA GLN A 85 -3.85 10.22 0.59
C GLN A 85 -5.21 10.76 1.04
N LYS A 86 -5.62 10.48 2.28
CA LYS A 86 -6.86 11.04 2.85
C LYS A 86 -6.82 12.56 2.85
N ALA A 87 -5.70 13.17 3.20
CA ALA A 87 -5.54 14.62 3.12
C ALA A 87 -5.67 15.10 1.68
N ALA A 88 -5.02 14.46 0.71
CA ALA A 88 -5.11 14.85 -0.69
C ALA A 88 -6.55 14.81 -1.26
N PHE A 89 -7.41 13.91 -0.77
CA PHE A 89 -8.80 13.79 -1.22
C PHE A 89 -9.80 14.61 -0.40
N PHE A 90 -9.56 14.80 0.90
CA PHE A 90 -10.50 15.44 1.82
C PHE A 90 -10.05 16.83 2.31
N THR A 91 -8.87 17.30 1.89
CA THR A 91 -8.45 18.70 2.08
C THR A 91 -8.59 19.44 0.76
N LEU A 92 -8.79 20.76 0.87
CA LEU A 92 -8.85 21.64 -0.29
C LEU A 92 -7.60 21.44 -1.14
N SER A 93 -7.78 21.27 -2.44
CA SER A 93 -6.64 21.25 -3.34
C SER A 93 -5.85 22.57 -3.19
N PRO A 94 -4.53 22.59 -3.39
CA PRO A 94 -3.73 23.81 -3.27
C PRO A 94 -4.23 24.97 -4.15
N ALA A 95 -5.03 24.68 -5.17
CA ALA A 95 -5.72 25.68 -5.99
C ALA A 95 -6.95 26.28 -5.29
N GLU A 96 -7.78 25.44 -4.65
CA GLU A 96 -8.94 25.89 -3.87
C GLU A 96 -8.54 26.64 -2.60
N GLU A 97 -7.47 26.22 -1.94
CA GLU A 97 -6.92 26.92 -0.78
C GLU A 97 -6.49 28.36 -1.12
N ARG A 98 -5.94 28.58 -2.32
CA ARG A 98 -5.58 29.95 -2.78
C ARG A 98 -6.80 30.80 -3.04
N ILE A 99 -7.89 30.22 -3.52
CA ILE A 99 -9.14 30.95 -3.76
C ILE A 99 -9.78 31.35 -2.43
N LEU A 100 -9.69 30.51 -1.40
CA LEU A 100 -10.13 30.89 -0.05
C LEU A 100 -9.24 31.97 0.56
N LYS A 101 -7.91 31.85 0.47
CA LYS A 101 -6.98 32.89 0.96
C LYS A 101 -7.12 34.25 0.26
N VAL A 102 -7.61 34.27 -0.98
CA VAL A 102 -7.86 35.50 -1.75
C VAL A 102 -9.28 36.04 -1.50
N ASN A 103 -10.25 35.16 -1.22
CA ASN A 103 -11.63 35.52 -0.84
C ASN A 103 -11.83 35.60 0.68
N GLU A 104 -10.76 35.75 1.46
CA GLU A 104 -10.82 36.12 2.88
C GLU A 104 -10.51 37.63 3.06
N PRO A 105 -11.30 38.58 2.50
CA PRO A 105 -11.25 39.96 2.94
C PRO A 105 -12.01 40.06 4.28
N ASP A 106 -11.26 40.27 5.36
CA ASP A 106 -11.69 40.92 6.59
C ASP A 106 -12.91 40.33 7.33
N LEU A 107 -12.91 39.02 7.63
CA LEU A 107 -13.74 38.48 8.70
C LEU A 107 -12.87 37.89 9.84
N ASP A 108 -12.58 38.79 10.78
CA ASP A 108 -12.38 38.55 12.22
C ASP A 108 -11.29 37.57 12.70
N VAL A 109 -10.10 38.15 12.87
CA VAL A 109 -9.26 37.94 14.07
C VAL A 109 -10.10 38.19 15.32
N SER A 110 -10.73 37.16 15.89
CA SER A 110 -11.28 37.15 17.26
C SER A 110 -11.66 35.73 17.70
N THR A 111 -11.08 35.28 18.81
CA THR A 111 -11.47 34.09 19.62
C THR A 111 -10.74 32.75 19.32
N SER A 112 -9.50 32.64 19.81
CA SER A 112 -9.10 31.55 20.75
C SER A 112 -7.65 31.67 21.26
N SER A 113 -6.99 32.81 21.07
CA SER A 113 -5.80 33.18 21.85
C SER A 113 -6.18 33.71 23.24
N SER A 114 -6.79 32.89 24.10
CA SER A 114 -6.82 33.13 25.57
C SER A 114 -7.60 32.05 26.32
N GLU A 115 -6.95 30.98 26.74
CA GLU A 115 -7.27 30.39 28.06
C GLU A 115 -6.00 29.81 28.72
N THR A 116 -5.42 30.65 29.58
CA THR A 116 -4.79 30.30 30.87
C THR A 116 -3.50 29.47 30.88
N SER A 117 -2.43 30.09 30.40
CA SER A 117 -1.14 30.09 31.11
C SER A 117 -1.07 31.37 31.95
N SER A 118 -1.36 31.28 33.26
CA SER A 118 -0.92 32.19 34.35
C SER A 118 -1.92 32.18 35.52
N LYS A 119 -1.62 31.36 36.55
CA LYS A 119 -1.65 31.81 37.96
C LYS A 119 -0.92 30.79 38.84
N VAL A 120 0.26 31.22 39.28
CA VAL A 120 0.95 31.00 40.57
C VAL A 120 0.94 29.59 41.17
#